data_AF-A0AAP3GX03-F1
#
_entry.id   AF-A0AAP3GX03-F1
#
_cell.length_a   1.000
_cell.length_b   1.000
_cell.length_c   1.000
_cell.angle_alpha   90.00
_cell.angle_beta   90.00
_cell.angle_gamma   90.00
#
_symmetry.space_group_name_H-M   'P 1'
#
loop_
_entity.id
_entity.type
_entity.pdbx_description
1 polymer ?
#
loop_
_entity_poly.entity_id
_entity_poly.type
_entity_poly.pdbx_seq_one_letter_code
_entity_poly.pdbx_strand_id
1 'polypeptide(L)'
;MEIGAALKVTRKKLNLSQSEMAGNILTKSYYSKIERGIHEINAQDLIDILNLHGIRIQDFFEEFNFEKNTFGKSNFDHLHRLVGNAYYQKDTDGLLKVIDAIDKFPNSQNNRLARGLRVEAKLLYQGLKYGPEKIDEETIREVKQLMFNSDNWDELSLTLLSVSLSFFKNDELSAIIKAIVTRNKPDKLTSRNREIVSSILINYLAYSYNRKITKGAALSLTFSWLSELDSSPKNCLTKIYANYFQMLLSGNKEKANQIRQFLNDNGMEDLTRYLAR
;
A
#
# COMPACT_ATOMS: atom_id res chain seq x y z
N MET A 1 -26.67 10.57 -5.28
CA MET A 1 -27.65 10.29 -6.35
C MET A 1 -27.90 8.79 -6.38
N GLU A 2 -29.07 8.31 -6.78
CA GLU A 2 -29.36 6.87 -6.91
C GLU A 2 -29.07 6.35 -8.32
N ILE A 3 -28.81 5.04 -8.45
CA ILE A 3 -28.47 4.38 -9.73
C ILE A 3 -29.58 4.56 -10.78
N GLY A 4 -30.84 4.44 -10.39
CA GLY A 4 -31.97 4.63 -11.31
C GLY A 4 -32.04 6.04 -11.89
N ALA A 5 -31.78 7.06 -11.07
CA ALA A 5 -31.71 8.44 -11.53
C ALA A 5 -30.51 8.69 -12.46
N ALA A 6 -29.36 8.09 -12.16
CA ALA A 6 -28.17 8.12 -13.01
C ALA A 6 -28.44 7.51 -14.39
N LEU A 7 -29.00 6.31 -14.43
CA LEU A 7 -29.40 5.62 -15.67
C LEU A 7 -30.34 6.46 -16.53
N LYS A 8 -31.28 7.18 -15.91
CA LYS A 8 -32.17 8.11 -16.62
C LYS A 8 -31.43 9.28 -17.27
N VAL A 9 -30.43 9.84 -16.59
CA VAL A 9 -29.60 10.92 -17.15
C VAL A 9 -28.77 10.38 -18.31
N THR A 10 -28.10 9.24 -18.14
CA THR A 10 -27.30 8.57 -19.18
C THR A 10 -28.14 8.26 -20.41
N ARG A 11 -29.31 7.64 -20.23
CA ARG A 11 -30.24 7.32 -21.32
C ARG A 11 -30.60 8.56 -22.13
N LYS A 12 -30.93 9.66 -21.46
CA LYS A 12 -31.27 10.93 -22.11
C LYS A 12 -30.08 11.50 -22.90
N LYS A 13 -28.85 11.38 -22.38
CA LYS A 13 -27.63 11.80 -23.11
C LYS A 13 -27.41 11.00 -24.38
N LEU A 14 -27.74 9.72 -24.37
CA LEU A 14 -27.69 8.84 -25.54
C LEU A 14 -28.88 9.01 -26.49
N ASN A 15 -29.85 9.88 -26.17
CA ASN A 15 -31.10 10.07 -26.91
C ASN A 15 -31.94 8.80 -27.09
N LEU A 16 -31.90 7.89 -26.11
CA LEU A 16 -32.62 6.62 -26.15
C LEU A 16 -33.98 6.70 -25.44
N SER A 17 -34.96 5.96 -25.95
CA SER A 17 -36.19 5.61 -25.23
C SER A 17 -35.90 4.59 -24.12
N GLN A 18 -36.84 4.44 -23.17
CA GLN A 18 -36.72 3.44 -22.10
C GLN A 18 -36.64 2.01 -22.64
N SER A 19 -37.29 1.73 -23.78
CA SER A 19 -37.22 0.41 -24.42
C SER A 19 -35.84 0.16 -25.03
N GLU A 20 -35.28 1.15 -25.73
CA GLU A 20 -33.95 1.02 -26.35
C GLU A 20 -32.85 0.90 -25.31
N MET A 21 -32.96 1.66 -24.23
CA MET A 21 -31.99 1.58 -23.13
C MET A 21 -32.04 0.24 -22.40
N ALA A 22 -33.25 -0.28 -22.14
CA ALA A 22 -33.43 -1.57 -21.48
C ALA A 22 -33.03 -2.76 -22.37
N GLY A 23 -33.09 -2.59 -23.69
CA GLY A 23 -32.75 -3.61 -24.67
C GLY A 23 -33.54 -4.91 -24.46
N ASN A 24 -32.84 -6.03 -24.61
CA ASN A 24 -33.34 -7.36 -24.26
C ASN A 24 -33.04 -7.76 -22.80
N ILE A 25 -32.40 -6.87 -22.02
CA ILE A 25 -32.01 -7.15 -20.63
C ILE A 25 -33.23 -7.02 -19.71
N LEU A 26 -33.99 -5.93 -19.86
CA LEU A 26 -35.15 -5.64 -19.03
C LEU A 26 -36.37 -5.27 -19.86
N THR A 27 -37.56 -5.52 -19.31
CA THR A 27 -38.79 -4.97 -19.91
C THR A 27 -38.84 -3.45 -19.71
N LYS A 28 -39.40 -2.72 -20.67
CA LYS A 28 -39.64 -1.26 -20.57
C LYS A 28 -40.32 -0.87 -19.26
N SER A 29 -41.34 -1.62 -18.84
CA SER A 29 -42.10 -1.34 -17.62
C SER A 29 -41.23 -1.44 -16.38
N TYR A 30 -40.38 -2.47 -16.30
CA TYR A 30 -39.48 -2.67 -15.17
C TYR A 30 -38.37 -1.61 -15.14
N TYR A 31 -37.74 -1.34 -16.28
CA TYR A 31 -36.74 -0.27 -16.41
C TYR A 31 -37.32 1.12 -16.03
N SER A 32 -38.55 1.42 -16.44
CA SER A 32 -39.24 2.66 -16.07
C SER A 32 -39.50 2.79 -14.56
N LYS A 33 -39.67 1.67 -13.84
CA LYS A 33 -39.79 1.68 -12.37
C LYS A 33 -38.43 1.90 -11.72
N ILE A 34 -37.35 1.36 -12.29
CA ILE A 34 -35.97 1.63 -11.85
C ILE A 34 -35.63 3.12 -11.97
N GLU A 35 -35.88 3.74 -13.13
CA GLU A 35 -35.63 5.18 -13.33
C GLU A 35 -36.39 6.10 -12.37
N ARG A 36 -37.47 5.59 -11.77
CA ARG A 36 -38.32 6.31 -10.81
C ARG A 36 -38.00 5.98 -9.35
N GLY A 37 -37.02 5.12 -9.08
CA GLY A 37 -36.67 4.68 -7.73
C GLY A 37 -37.72 3.76 -7.08
N ILE A 38 -38.63 3.17 -7.87
CA ILE A 38 -39.66 2.23 -7.37
C ILE A 38 -39.07 0.82 -7.22
N HIS A 39 -38.13 0.46 -8.10
CA HIS A 39 -37.40 -0.79 -8.03
C HIS A 39 -35.91 -0.52 -8.06
N GLU A 40 -35.15 -1.33 -7.31
CA GLU A 40 -33.71 -1.39 -7.46
C GLU A 40 -33.35 -2.22 -8.70
N ILE A 41 -32.20 -1.92 -9.29
CA ILE A 41 -31.59 -2.75 -10.34
C ILE A 41 -30.56 -3.64 -9.68
N ASN A 42 -30.52 -4.93 -10.04
CA ASN A 42 -29.45 -5.80 -9.56
C ASN A 42 -28.14 -5.49 -10.31
N ALA A 43 -27.01 -5.94 -9.75
CA ALA A 43 -25.70 -5.63 -10.29
C ALA A 43 -25.48 -6.21 -11.71
N GLN A 44 -26.02 -7.40 -12.00
CA GLN A 44 -25.86 -8.05 -13.30
C GLN A 44 -26.59 -7.27 -14.40
N ASP A 45 -27.86 -6.93 -14.19
CA ASP A 45 -28.66 -6.16 -15.13
C ASP A 45 -28.07 -4.77 -15.37
N LEU A 46 -27.50 -4.13 -14.33
CA LEU A 46 -26.80 -2.86 -14.47
C LEU A 46 -25.57 -2.99 -15.37
N ILE A 47 -24.72 -3.99 -15.11
CA ILE A 47 -23.52 -4.25 -15.91
C ILE A 47 -23.91 -4.54 -17.36
N ASP A 48 -24.92 -5.37 -17.58
CA ASP A 48 -25.36 -5.76 -18.91
C ASP A 48 -25.97 -4.58 -19.69
N ILE A 49 -26.74 -3.72 -19.03
CA ILE A 49 -27.25 -2.47 -19.64
C ILE A 49 -26.11 -1.52 -19.99
N LEU A 50 -25.12 -1.32 -19.11
CA LEU A 50 -23.99 -0.44 -19.41
C LEU A 50 -23.15 -0.98 -20.57
N ASN A 51 -22.87 -2.28 -20.58
CA ASN A 51 -22.13 -2.94 -21.66
C ASN A 51 -22.88 -2.91 -22.99
N LEU A 52 -24.21 -3.10 -22.98
CA LEU A 52 -25.06 -3.03 -24.18
C LEU A 52 -24.88 -1.70 -24.93
N HIS A 53 -24.66 -0.61 -24.19
CA HIS A 53 -24.49 0.75 -24.75
C HIS A 53 -23.03 1.22 -24.76
N GLY A 54 -22.07 0.31 -24.57
CA GLY A 54 -20.63 0.62 -24.63
C GLY A 54 -20.13 1.57 -23.54
N ILE A 55 -20.86 1.69 -22.43
CA ILE A 55 -20.47 2.53 -21.30
C ILE A 55 -19.55 1.74 -20.39
N ARG A 56 -18.32 2.22 -20.18
CA ARG A 56 -17.46 1.61 -19.17
C ARG A 56 -18.06 1.85 -17.79
N ILE A 57 -18.13 0.78 -16.99
CA ILE A 57 -18.69 0.83 -15.63
C ILE A 57 -18.06 1.97 -14.82
N GLN A 58 -16.73 2.10 -14.88
CA GLN A 58 -16.00 3.15 -14.18
C GLN A 58 -16.47 4.56 -14.59
N ASP A 59 -16.62 4.83 -15.90
CA ASP A 59 -17.05 6.14 -16.40
C ASP A 59 -18.45 6.51 -15.88
N PHE A 60 -19.36 5.53 -15.81
CA PHE A 60 -20.70 5.74 -15.26
C PHE A 60 -20.66 6.14 -13.78
N PHE A 61 -19.89 5.42 -12.95
CA PHE A 61 -19.82 5.72 -11.52
C PHE A 61 -19.08 7.04 -11.22
N GLU A 62 -18.05 7.37 -12.01
CA GLU A 62 -17.30 8.62 -11.92
C GLU A 62 -18.14 9.84 -12.31
N GLU A 63 -18.86 9.78 -13.45
CA GLU A 63 -19.70 10.89 -13.95
C GLU A 63 -20.67 11.40 -12.88
N PHE A 64 -21.20 10.47 -12.09
CA PHE A 64 -22.23 10.72 -11.11
C PHE A 64 -21.72 10.78 -9.67
N ASN A 65 -20.40 10.77 -9.50
CA ASN A 65 -19.73 10.94 -8.21
C ASN A 65 -20.17 9.93 -7.14
N PHE A 66 -20.52 8.71 -7.54
CA PHE A 66 -20.87 7.65 -6.58
C PHE A 66 -19.69 7.29 -5.67
N GLU A 67 -18.45 7.54 -6.11
CA GLU A 67 -17.23 7.26 -5.37
C GLU A 67 -16.80 8.40 -4.41
N LYS A 68 -17.34 9.62 -4.53
CA LYS A 68 -16.75 10.81 -3.87
C LYS A 68 -16.84 10.84 -2.34
N ASN A 69 -17.62 9.96 -1.73
CA ASN A 69 -17.84 9.98 -0.28
C ASN A 69 -17.21 8.79 0.45
N THR A 70 -16.45 7.94 -0.23
CA THR A 70 -15.82 6.76 0.38
C THR A 70 -14.30 6.79 0.24
N PHE A 71 -13.60 6.30 1.26
CA PHE A 71 -12.15 6.16 1.21
C PHE A 71 -11.77 4.96 0.32
N GLY A 72 -11.57 5.22 -0.97
CA GLY A 72 -11.13 4.22 -1.97
C GLY A 72 -9.61 4.15 -2.17
N LYS A 73 -9.20 3.31 -3.12
CA LYS A 73 -7.78 3.09 -3.48
C LYS A 73 -7.11 4.36 -4.03
N SER A 74 -7.82 5.19 -4.80
CA SER A 74 -7.30 6.47 -5.30
C SER A 74 -6.92 7.45 -4.17
N ASN A 75 -7.80 7.58 -3.16
CA ASN A 75 -7.54 8.36 -1.95
C ASN A 75 -6.34 7.80 -1.19
N PHE A 76 -6.30 6.47 -1.00
CA PHE A 76 -5.17 5.79 -0.36
C PHE A 76 -3.85 6.08 -1.09
N ASP A 77 -3.77 5.85 -2.40
CA ASP A 77 -2.53 6.01 -3.16
C ASP A 77 -2.04 7.46 -3.16
N HIS A 78 -2.95 8.44 -3.24
CA HIS A 78 -2.61 9.85 -3.13
C HIS A 78 -2.05 10.21 -1.75
N LEU A 79 -2.78 9.88 -0.68
CA LEU A 79 -2.39 10.23 0.68
C LEU A 79 -1.14 9.44 1.13
N HIS A 80 -0.98 8.19 0.70
CA HIS A 80 0.23 7.39 0.96
C HIS A 80 1.48 8.00 0.33
N ARG A 81 1.39 8.61 -0.87
CA ARG A 81 2.50 9.40 -1.43
C ARG A 81 2.84 10.60 -0.55
N LEU A 82 1.84 11.29 0.00
CA LEU A 82 2.06 12.41 0.92
C LEU A 82 2.72 11.95 2.22
N VAL A 83 2.32 10.80 2.79
CA VAL A 83 2.99 10.19 3.95
C VAL A 83 4.46 9.94 3.66
N GLY A 84 4.77 9.29 2.52
CA GLY A 84 6.15 9.02 2.12
C GLY A 84 6.99 10.29 1.98
N ASN A 85 6.47 11.29 1.26
CA ASN A 85 7.17 12.58 1.09
C ASN A 85 7.42 13.28 2.43
N ALA A 86 6.40 13.35 3.29
CA ALA A 86 6.52 13.97 4.60
C ALA A 86 7.54 13.25 5.48
N TYR A 87 7.55 11.92 5.47
CA TYR A 87 8.53 11.13 6.21
C TYR A 87 9.97 11.39 5.76
N TYR A 88 10.24 11.35 4.45
CA TYR A 88 11.59 11.60 3.93
C TYR A 88 12.07 13.03 4.20
N GLN A 89 11.17 14.01 4.18
CA GLN A 89 11.46 15.41 4.50
C GLN A 89 11.43 15.71 6.01
N LYS A 90 11.12 14.72 6.86
CA LYS A 90 10.91 14.87 8.31
C LYS A 90 9.85 15.91 8.67
N ASP A 91 8.86 16.09 7.79
CA ASP A 91 7.76 17.01 7.96
C ASP A 91 6.68 16.39 8.86
N THR A 92 6.80 16.60 10.17
CA THR A 92 5.81 16.11 11.14
C THR A 92 4.44 16.77 10.97
N ASP A 93 4.39 18.01 10.48
CA ASP A 93 3.14 18.73 10.25
C ASP A 93 2.42 18.17 9.01
N GLY A 94 3.18 17.80 7.98
CA GLY A 94 2.68 17.06 6.82
C GLY A 94 2.03 15.73 7.20
N LEU A 95 2.65 14.96 8.11
CA LEU A 95 2.06 13.72 8.63
C LEU A 95 0.75 13.98 9.39
N LEU A 96 0.70 15.01 10.25
CA LEU A 96 -0.53 15.39 10.96
C LEU A 96 -1.64 15.84 9.99
N LYS A 97 -1.30 16.60 8.94
CA LYS A 97 -2.27 17.01 7.91
C LYS A 97 -2.87 15.80 7.17
N VAL A 98 -2.09 14.75 6.92
CA VAL A 98 -2.61 13.52 6.32
C VAL A 98 -3.56 12.81 7.27
N ILE A 99 -3.24 12.71 8.57
CA ILE A 99 -4.13 12.13 9.58
C ILE A 99 -5.47 12.90 9.61
N ASP A 100 -5.40 14.24 9.69
CA ASP A 100 -6.59 15.10 9.68
C ASP A 100 -7.41 14.95 8.40
N ALA A 101 -6.75 14.78 7.25
CA ALA A 101 -7.43 14.56 5.97
C ALA A 101 -8.19 13.22 5.97
N ILE A 102 -7.58 12.15 6.50
CA ILE A 102 -8.21 10.82 6.62
C ILE A 102 -9.41 10.87 7.57
N ASP A 103 -9.27 11.55 8.71
CA ASP A 103 -10.32 11.66 9.72
C ASP A 103 -11.57 12.42 9.22
N LYS A 104 -11.42 13.26 8.19
CA LYS A 104 -12.55 13.96 7.54
C LYS A 104 -13.34 13.09 6.56
N PHE A 105 -12.84 11.93 6.13
CA PHE A 105 -13.59 11.04 5.25
C PHE A 105 -14.74 10.35 6.01
N PRO A 106 -15.97 10.33 5.46
CA PRO A 106 -17.06 9.58 6.05
C PRO A 106 -16.70 8.11 6.24
N ASN A 107 -17.03 7.56 7.41
CA ASN A 107 -16.78 6.15 7.78
C ASN A 107 -15.31 5.69 7.69
N SER A 108 -14.33 6.60 7.70
CA SER A 108 -12.90 6.26 7.70
C SER A 108 -12.51 5.29 8.81
N GLN A 109 -13.12 5.43 10.00
CA GLN A 109 -12.89 4.55 11.15
C GLN A 109 -13.38 3.10 10.95
N ASN A 110 -14.23 2.84 9.96
CA ASN A 110 -14.68 1.49 9.61
C ASN A 110 -13.98 0.96 8.34
N ASN A 111 -13.18 1.80 7.66
CA ASN A 111 -12.49 1.44 6.44
C ASN A 111 -11.05 0.98 6.72
N ARG A 112 -10.73 -0.28 6.40
CA ARG A 112 -9.40 -0.87 6.68
C ARG A 112 -8.25 -0.11 6.03
N LEU A 113 -8.40 0.36 4.80
CA LEU A 113 -7.36 1.13 4.10
C LEU A 113 -7.14 2.49 4.75
N ALA A 114 -8.22 3.18 5.12
CA ALA A 114 -8.16 4.48 5.80
C ALA A 114 -7.46 4.34 7.16
N ARG A 115 -7.89 3.38 7.98
CA ARG A 115 -7.27 3.07 9.27
C ARG A 115 -5.81 2.69 9.13
N GLY A 116 -5.48 1.85 8.14
CA GLY A 116 -4.13 1.43 7.82
C GLY A 116 -3.22 2.62 7.53
N LEU A 117 -3.64 3.50 6.63
CA LEU A 117 -2.86 4.69 6.29
C LEU A 117 -2.76 5.68 7.46
N ARG A 118 -3.84 5.83 8.23
CA ARG A 118 -3.89 6.70 9.40
C ARG A 118 -2.90 6.23 10.46
N VAL A 119 -2.88 4.93 10.78
CA VAL A 119 -1.98 4.39 11.80
C VAL A 119 -0.53 4.40 11.32
N GLU A 120 -0.28 4.19 10.02
CA GLU A 120 1.04 4.36 9.41
C GLU A 120 1.55 5.80 9.62
N ALA A 121 0.75 6.81 9.25
CA ALA A 121 1.12 8.21 9.44
C ALA A 121 1.34 8.55 10.92
N LYS A 122 0.47 8.05 11.82
CA LYS A 122 0.59 8.23 13.27
C LYS A 122 1.88 7.62 13.83
N LEU A 123 2.24 6.42 13.37
CA LEU A 123 3.47 5.73 13.75
C LEU A 123 4.70 6.53 13.32
N LEU A 124 4.76 6.95 12.05
CA LEU A 124 5.90 7.71 11.52
C LEU A 124 6.04 9.07 12.22
N TYR A 125 4.93 9.73 12.52
CA TYR A 125 4.91 10.99 13.27
C TYR A 125 5.52 10.81 14.67
N GLN A 126 5.10 9.78 15.42
CA GLN A 126 5.63 9.51 16.75
C GLN A 126 7.11 9.14 16.71
N GLY A 127 7.50 8.30 15.75
CA GLY A 127 8.90 7.90 15.56
C GLY A 127 9.81 9.11 15.28
N LEU A 128 9.37 10.05 14.44
CA LEU A 128 10.12 11.27 14.14
C LEU A 128 10.14 12.27 15.30
N LYS A 129 9.00 12.48 15.96
CA LYS A 129 8.84 13.53 16.98
C LYS A 129 9.39 13.14 18.35
N TYR A 130 9.22 11.87 18.74
CA TYR A 130 9.49 11.42 20.10
C TYR A 130 10.57 10.32 20.16
N GLY A 131 10.90 9.70 19.03
CA GLY A 131 11.80 8.54 18.96
C GLY A 131 11.04 7.20 18.93
N PRO A 132 11.63 6.14 18.37
CA PRO A 132 10.99 4.84 18.20
C PRO A 132 10.61 4.16 19.53
N GLU A 133 11.31 4.47 20.61
CA GLU A 133 11.05 3.96 21.96
C GLU A 133 9.85 4.61 22.66
N LYS A 134 9.33 5.72 22.11
CA LYS A 134 8.19 6.48 22.66
C LYS A 134 6.92 6.35 21.83
N ILE A 135 6.87 5.37 20.93
CA ILE A 135 5.64 5.05 20.19
C ILE A 135 4.64 4.40 21.15
N ASP A 136 3.42 4.93 21.18
CA ASP A 136 2.37 4.48 22.10
C ASP A 136 1.90 3.05 21.80
N GLU A 137 1.55 2.31 22.87
CA GLU A 137 1.13 0.91 22.77
C GLU A 137 -0.16 0.71 21.97
N GLU A 138 -1.03 1.72 21.92
CA GLU A 138 -2.27 1.69 21.14
C GLU A 138 -1.95 1.62 19.64
N THR A 139 -1.02 2.45 19.17
CA THR A 139 -0.55 2.51 17.79
C THR A 139 0.11 1.20 17.39
N ILE A 140 0.98 0.65 18.24
CA ILE A 140 1.61 -0.66 17.99
C ILE A 140 0.54 -1.76 17.88
N ARG A 141 -0.45 -1.74 18.77
CA ARG A 141 -1.54 -2.72 18.79
C ARG A 141 -2.40 -2.63 17.54
N GLU A 142 -2.77 -1.42 17.11
CA GLU A 142 -3.56 -1.20 15.90
C GLU A 142 -2.80 -1.64 14.64
N VAL A 143 -1.50 -1.33 14.54
CA VAL A 143 -0.65 -1.84 13.43
C VAL A 143 -0.66 -3.36 13.38
N LYS A 144 -0.41 -4.03 14.52
CA LYS A 144 -0.41 -5.50 14.57
C LYS A 144 -1.78 -6.08 14.20
N GLN A 145 -2.87 -5.50 14.70
CA GLN A 145 -4.22 -5.94 14.33
C GLN A 145 -4.46 -5.81 12.83
N LEU A 146 -4.23 -4.65 12.23
CA LEU A 146 -4.50 -4.42 10.81
C LEU A 146 -3.61 -5.28 9.88
N MET A 147 -2.37 -5.51 10.30
CA MET A 147 -1.39 -6.32 9.57
C MET A 147 -1.75 -7.81 9.58
N PHE A 148 -2.18 -8.36 10.72
CA PHE A 148 -2.51 -9.79 10.83
C PHE A 148 -3.98 -10.13 10.47
N ASN A 149 -4.82 -9.13 10.18
CA ASN A 149 -6.20 -9.34 9.75
C ASN A 149 -6.35 -9.97 8.34
N SER A 150 -5.25 -10.20 7.61
CA SER A 150 -5.27 -10.83 6.28
C SER A 150 -4.37 -12.07 6.26
N ASP A 151 -4.90 -13.21 5.80
CA ASP A 151 -4.12 -14.47 5.70
C ASP A 151 -3.02 -14.44 4.61
N ASN A 152 -3.10 -13.48 3.68
CA ASN A 152 -2.33 -13.48 2.44
C ASN A 152 -1.26 -12.39 2.32
N TRP A 153 -0.93 -11.64 3.39
CA TRP A 153 0.02 -10.52 3.32
C TRP A 153 -0.30 -9.56 2.17
N ASP A 154 -1.50 -8.97 2.17
CA ASP A 154 -1.87 -7.99 1.16
C ASP A 154 -0.99 -6.74 1.19
N GLU A 155 -1.15 -5.84 0.20
CA GLU A 155 -0.34 -4.64 0.07
C GLU A 155 -0.33 -3.79 1.36
N LEU A 156 -1.47 -3.68 2.05
CA LEU A 156 -1.56 -2.93 3.30
C LEU A 156 -0.75 -3.61 4.41
N SER A 157 -0.91 -4.92 4.58
CA SER A 157 -0.17 -5.69 5.59
C SER A 157 1.33 -5.62 5.36
N LEU A 158 1.79 -5.70 4.10
CA LEU A 158 3.19 -5.52 3.74
C LEU A 158 3.68 -4.09 4.03
N THR A 159 2.90 -3.08 3.69
CA THR A 159 3.23 -1.67 3.94
C THR A 159 3.40 -1.42 5.44
N LEU A 160 2.44 -1.85 6.26
CA LEU A 160 2.49 -1.74 7.72
C LEU A 160 3.67 -2.50 8.32
N LEU A 161 4.00 -3.68 7.80
CA LEU A 161 5.20 -4.39 8.24
C LEU A 161 6.46 -3.57 7.96
N SER A 162 6.59 -3.00 6.75
CA SER A 162 7.80 -2.30 6.32
C SER A 162 8.25 -1.17 7.28
N VAL A 163 7.30 -0.56 8.00
CA VAL A 163 7.52 0.53 8.96
C VAL A 163 7.52 0.09 10.43
N SER A 164 7.26 -1.18 10.74
CA SER A 164 7.02 -1.66 12.12
C SER A 164 7.95 -2.76 12.61
N LEU A 165 8.97 -3.15 11.82
CA LEU A 165 9.93 -4.21 12.16
C LEU A 165 10.51 -4.10 13.59
N SER A 166 10.77 -2.88 14.07
CA SER A 166 11.35 -2.64 15.39
C SER A 166 10.48 -3.09 16.56
N PHE A 167 9.18 -3.30 16.36
CA PHE A 167 8.24 -3.72 17.41
C PHE A 167 8.28 -5.23 17.68
N PHE A 168 8.92 -5.98 16.79
CA PHE A 168 8.95 -7.44 16.85
C PHE A 168 10.20 -7.92 17.57
N LYS A 169 10.03 -8.97 18.40
CA LYS A 169 11.17 -9.71 18.96
C LYS A 169 11.85 -10.49 17.83
N ASN A 170 13.13 -10.83 18.02
CA ASN A 170 13.95 -11.49 16.97
C ASN A 170 13.27 -12.76 16.42
N ASP A 171 12.75 -13.62 17.30
CA ASP A 171 12.15 -14.90 16.89
C ASP A 171 10.81 -14.70 16.16
N GLU A 172 9.99 -13.75 16.62
CA GLU A 172 8.73 -13.36 15.99
C GLU A 172 8.99 -12.80 14.58
N LEU A 173 9.93 -11.85 14.46
CA LEU A 173 10.28 -11.25 13.18
C LEU A 173 10.90 -12.28 12.23
N SER A 174 11.78 -13.15 12.73
CA SER A 174 12.38 -14.24 11.94
C SER A 174 11.31 -15.17 11.38
N ALA A 175 10.28 -15.51 12.16
CA ALA A 175 9.15 -16.31 11.67
C ALA A 175 8.36 -15.58 10.58
N ILE A 176 8.06 -14.29 10.77
CA ILE A 176 7.36 -13.45 9.78
C ILE A 176 8.13 -13.37 8.47
N ILE A 177 9.44 -13.07 8.52
CA ILE A 177 10.28 -12.95 7.32
C ILE A 177 10.35 -14.27 6.55
N LYS A 178 10.49 -15.40 7.24
CA LYS A 178 10.44 -16.73 6.60
C LYS A 178 9.11 -16.95 5.88
N ALA A 179 8.00 -16.60 6.51
CA ALA A 179 6.67 -16.74 5.90
C ALA A 179 6.52 -15.86 4.65
N ILE A 180 6.99 -14.62 4.70
CA ILE A 180 6.93 -13.68 3.57
C ILE A 180 7.76 -14.18 2.40
N VAL A 181 9.03 -14.53 2.62
CA VAL A 181 9.93 -14.98 1.55
C VAL A 181 9.44 -16.28 0.90
N THR A 182 8.84 -17.17 1.69
CA THR A 182 8.32 -18.46 1.19
C THR A 182 7.10 -18.27 0.30
N ARG A 183 6.19 -17.35 0.67
CA ARG A 183 4.92 -17.14 -0.04
C ARG A 183 5.04 -16.17 -1.23
N ASN A 184 5.99 -15.23 -1.17
CA ASN A 184 6.05 -14.09 -2.09
C ASN A 184 7.29 -14.15 -2.98
N LYS A 185 7.38 -15.11 -3.91
CA LYS A 185 8.52 -15.20 -4.84
C LYS A 185 8.59 -13.99 -5.78
N PRO A 186 9.79 -13.44 -6.08
CA PRO A 186 9.91 -12.17 -6.81
C PRO A 186 9.17 -12.15 -8.15
N ASP A 187 9.29 -13.22 -8.93
CA ASP A 187 8.68 -13.42 -10.25
C ASP A 187 7.14 -13.47 -10.22
N LYS A 188 6.56 -13.87 -9.08
CA LYS A 188 5.10 -13.98 -8.89
C LYS A 188 4.44 -12.70 -8.36
N LEU A 189 5.23 -11.72 -7.92
CA LEU A 189 4.71 -10.48 -7.38
C LEU A 189 4.47 -9.42 -8.45
N THR A 190 3.45 -8.61 -8.22
CA THR A 190 3.30 -7.31 -8.88
C THR A 190 4.54 -6.44 -8.61
N SER A 191 4.85 -5.50 -9.51
CA SER A 191 5.98 -4.58 -9.31
C SER A 191 5.91 -3.88 -7.95
N ARG A 192 4.73 -3.42 -7.55
CA ARG A 192 4.47 -2.75 -6.27
C ARG A 192 4.77 -3.65 -5.07
N ASN A 193 4.22 -4.86 -5.03
CA ASN A 193 4.46 -5.76 -3.90
C ASN A 193 5.93 -6.21 -3.84
N ARG A 194 6.59 -6.38 -5.00
CA ARG A 194 8.02 -6.69 -5.06
C ARG A 194 8.87 -5.58 -4.44
N GLU A 195 8.55 -4.31 -4.69
CA GLU A 195 9.22 -3.16 -4.07
C GLU A 195 9.03 -3.10 -2.55
N ILE A 196 7.81 -3.35 -2.07
CA ILE A 196 7.51 -3.35 -0.64
C ILE A 196 8.23 -4.51 0.06
N VAL A 197 8.17 -5.73 -0.50
CA VAL A 197 8.90 -6.90 0.03
C VAL A 197 10.41 -6.64 0.03
N SER A 198 10.96 -6.08 -1.04
CA SER A 198 12.36 -5.69 -1.09
C SER A 198 12.73 -4.74 0.06
N SER A 199 11.90 -3.73 0.31
CA SER A 199 12.11 -2.76 1.39
C SER A 199 12.04 -3.42 2.78
N ILE A 200 11.07 -4.31 3.01
CA ILE A 200 10.97 -5.11 4.24
C ILE A 200 12.27 -5.91 4.46
N LEU A 201 12.76 -6.56 3.41
CA LEU A 201 13.96 -7.39 3.49
C LEU A 201 15.22 -6.57 3.77
N ILE A 202 15.39 -5.42 3.13
CA ILE A 202 16.50 -4.49 3.44
C ILE A 202 16.39 -3.98 4.89
N ASN A 203 15.20 -3.60 5.34
CA ASN A 203 14.97 -3.18 6.73
C ASN A 203 15.26 -4.32 7.72
N TYR A 204 14.98 -5.57 7.35
CA TYR A 204 15.31 -6.75 8.15
C TYR A 204 16.82 -6.99 8.25
N LEU A 205 17.57 -6.75 7.16
CA LEU A 205 19.03 -6.80 7.20
C LEU A 205 19.60 -5.72 8.14
N ALA A 206 19.06 -4.50 8.09
CA ALA A 206 19.42 -3.43 9.00
C ALA A 206 19.12 -3.77 10.47
N TYR A 207 17.91 -4.29 10.74
CA TYR A 207 17.50 -4.79 12.05
C TYR A 207 18.48 -5.86 12.57
N SER A 208 18.83 -6.83 11.72
CA SER A 208 19.72 -7.93 12.06
C SER A 208 21.12 -7.44 12.40
N TYR A 209 21.67 -6.52 11.60
CA TYR A 209 22.97 -5.91 11.86
C TYR A 209 22.99 -5.18 13.22
N ASN A 210 22.00 -4.31 13.47
CA ASN A 210 21.91 -3.55 14.71
C ASN A 210 21.81 -4.44 15.96
N ARG A 211 21.22 -5.63 15.82
CA ARG A 211 21.11 -6.63 16.89
C ARG A 211 22.22 -7.68 16.89
N LYS A 212 23.25 -7.51 16.06
CA LYS A 212 24.39 -8.44 15.92
C LYS A 212 23.96 -9.87 15.54
N ILE A 213 22.85 -10.00 14.81
CA ILE A 213 22.37 -11.26 14.26
C ILE A 213 23.07 -11.46 12.92
N THR A 214 24.06 -12.35 12.89
CA THR A 214 24.90 -12.56 11.69
C THR A 214 24.59 -13.87 10.95
N LYS A 215 23.73 -14.73 11.51
CA LYS A 215 23.38 -16.03 10.95
C LYS A 215 21.95 -16.43 11.30
N GLY A 216 21.36 -17.29 10.47
CA GLY A 216 20.03 -17.86 10.69
C GLY A 216 19.25 -18.05 9.39
N ALA A 217 18.26 -18.94 9.40
CA ALA A 217 17.49 -19.29 8.20
C ALA A 217 16.79 -18.08 7.55
N ALA A 218 16.26 -17.15 8.36
CA ALA A 218 15.60 -15.94 7.84
C ALA A 218 16.59 -15.02 7.09
N LEU A 219 17.82 -14.86 7.58
CA LEU A 219 18.87 -14.10 6.89
C LEU A 219 19.27 -14.76 5.57
N SER A 220 19.49 -16.09 5.58
CA SER A 220 19.84 -16.83 4.37
C SER A 220 18.74 -16.72 3.30
N LEU A 221 17.48 -16.88 3.70
CA LEU A 221 16.32 -16.73 2.82
C LEU A 221 16.19 -15.29 2.30
N THR A 222 16.47 -14.30 3.13
CA THR A 222 16.45 -12.89 2.73
C THR A 222 17.46 -12.61 1.61
N PHE A 223 18.72 -13.03 1.78
CA PHE A 223 19.74 -12.87 0.74
C PHE A 223 19.41 -13.66 -0.53
N SER A 224 18.91 -14.90 -0.38
CA SER A 224 18.45 -15.71 -1.52
C SER A 224 17.39 -14.95 -2.33
N TRP A 225 16.36 -14.44 -1.66
CA TRP A 225 15.27 -13.72 -2.33
C TRP A 225 15.77 -12.46 -3.04
N LEU A 226 16.63 -11.66 -2.39
CA LEU A 226 17.18 -10.43 -2.98
C LEU A 226 18.10 -10.72 -4.18
N SER A 227 18.77 -11.88 -4.19
CA SER A 227 19.64 -12.30 -5.31
C SER A 227 18.87 -12.67 -6.58
N GLU A 228 17.60 -13.09 -6.45
CA GLU A 228 16.71 -13.42 -7.56
C GLU A 228 16.20 -12.16 -8.31
N LEU A 229 16.43 -10.94 -7.78
CA LEU A 229 16.06 -9.70 -8.46
C LEU A 229 16.90 -9.48 -9.71
N ASP A 230 16.23 -9.20 -10.83
CA ASP A 230 16.87 -8.79 -12.08
C ASP A 230 17.69 -7.49 -11.90
N SER A 231 18.61 -7.23 -12.83
CA SER A 231 19.47 -6.04 -12.80
C SER A 231 18.84 -4.82 -13.48
N SER A 232 17.51 -4.72 -13.55
CA SER A 232 16.85 -3.54 -14.10
C SER A 232 17.07 -2.31 -13.21
N PRO A 233 17.00 -1.08 -13.79
CA PRO A 233 17.23 0.16 -13.04
C PRO A 233 16.39 0.28 -11.75
N LYS A 234 15.13 -0.20 -11.78
CA LYS A 234 14.23 -0.19 -10.61
C LYS A 234 14.73 -1.00 -9.41
N ASN A 235 15.57 -2.02 -9.63
CA ASN A 235 16.13 -2.87 -8.58
C ASN A 235 17.54 -2.43 -8.15
N CYS A 236 18.14 -1.45 -8.82
CA CYS A 236 19.55 -1.08 -8.63
C CYS A 236 19.87 -0.74 -7.16
N LEU A 237 19.13 0.19 -6.55
CA LEU A 237 19.33 0.59 -5.15
C LEU A 237 19.15 -0.58 -4.18
N THR A 238 18.12 -1.40 -4.38
CA THR A 238 17.89 -2.60 -3.56
C THR A 238 19.09 -3.54 -3.61
N LYS A 239 19.66 -3.80 -4.79
CA LYS A 239 20.84 -4.67 -4.94
C LYS A 239 22.09 -4.06 -4.30
N ILE A 240 22.26 -2.74 -4.39
CA ILE A 240 23.34 -2.01 -3.70
C ILE A 240 23.20 -2.17 -2.18
N TYR A 241 22.01 -1.98 -1.61
CA TYR A 241 21.78 -2.17 -0.18
C TYR A 241 21.95 -3.61 0.28
N ALA A 242 21.50 -4.59 -0.52
CA ALA A 242 21.71 -6.00 -0.21
C ALA A 242 23.21 -6.32 -0.10
N ASN A 243 24.02 -5.85 -1.06
CA ASN A 243 25.48 -5.99 -1.02
C ASN A 243 26.09 -5.28 0.19
N TYR A 244 25.67 -4.04 0.45
CA TYR A 244 26.13 -3.26 1.60
C TYR A 244 25.92 -4.00 2.93
N PHE A 245 24.71 -4.50 3.18
CA PHE A 245 24.42 -5.25 4.41
C PHE A 245 25.10 -6.62 4.44
N GLN A 246 25.32 -7.27 3.29
CA GLN A 246 26.13 -8.48 3.23
C GLN A 246 27.57 -8.22 3.69
N MET A 247 28.19 -7.11 3.26
CA MET A 247 29.53 -6.72 3.68
C MET A 247 29.58 -6.40 5.18
N LEU A 248 28.59 -5.66 5.69
CA LEU A 248 28.49 -5.37 7.12
C LEU A 248 28.35 -6.64 7.98
N LEU A 249 27.43 -7.54 7.63
CA LEU A 249 27.14 -8.74 8.40
C LEU A 249 28.27 -9.79 8.34
N SER A 250 29.09 -9.76 7.28
CA SER A 250 30.30 -10.57 7.17
C SER A 250 31.53 -9.94 7.83
N GLY A 251 31.41 -8.72 8.39
CA GLY A 251 32.50 -8.01 9.05
C GLY A 251 33.44 -7.25 8.11
N ASN A 252 33.16 -7.22 6.80
CA ASN A 252 33.96 -6.49 5.81
C ASN A 252 33.57 -4.99 5.78
N LYS A 253 33.96 -4.27 6.83
CA LYS A 253 33.65 -2.85 7.00
C LYS A 253 34.25 -1.96 5.91
N GLU A 254 35.41 -2.34 5.37
CA GLU A 254 36.07 -1.60 4.29
C GLU A 254 35.20 -1.57 3.03
N LYS A 255 34.75 -2.74 2.55
CA LYS A 255 33.86 -2.81 1.38
C LYS A 255 32.51 -2.14 1.64
N ALA A 256 31.95 -2.28 2.85
CA ALA A 256 30.73 -1.57 3.21
C ALA A 256 30.92 -0.04 3.11
N ASN A 257 32.06 0.48 3.58
CA ASN A 257 32.41 1.89 3.46
C ASN A 257 32.63 2.34 2.01
N GLN A 258 33.22 1.50 1.17
CA GLN A 258 33.36 1.80 -0.27
C GLN A 258 31.99 1.98 -0.94
N ILE A 259 31.02 1.10 -0.65
CA ILE A 259 29.66 1.22 -1.18
C ILE A 259 28.99 2.51 -0.68
N ARG A 260 29.16 2.84 0.59
CA ARG A 260 28.64 4.08 1.16
C ARG A 260 29.27 5.32 0.52
N GLN A 261 30.58 5.31 0.29
CA GLN A 261 31.28 6.42 -0.36
C GLN A 261 30.83 6.58 -1.81
N PHE A 262 30.68 5.49 -2.55
CA PHE A 262 30.12 5.51 -3.90
C PHE A 262 28.75 6.20 -3.95
N LEU A 263 27.86 5.91 -2.99
CA LEU A 263 26.55 6.58 -2.92
C LEU A 263 26.70 8.08 -2.65
N ASN A 264 27.57 8.47 -1.71
CA ASN A 264 27.82 9.88 -1.41
C ASN A 264 28.40 10.64 -2.60
N ASP A 265 29.40 10.07 -3.28
CA ASP A 265 30.06 10.71 -4.43
C ASP A 265 29.09 10.97 -5.60
N ASN A 266 27.93 10.30 -5.59
CA ASN A 266 26.87 10.46 -6.59
C ASN A 266 25.65 11.25 -6.05
N GLY A 267 25.82 12.04 -4.98
CA GLY A 267 24.78 12.93 -4.45
C GLY A 267 23.63 12.21 -3.74
N MET A 268 23.88 11.01 -3.21
CA MET A 268 22.90 10.20 -2.46
C MET A 268 23.18 10.17 -0.96
N GLU A 269 23.69 11.26 -0.38
CA GLU A 269 24.05 11.35 1.03
C GLU A 269 22.84 11.17 1.96
N ASP A 270 21.66 11.61 1.53
CA ASP A 270 20.42 11.41 2.30
C ASP A 270 20.04 9.93 2.41
N LEU A 271 20.40 9.11 1.41
CA LEU A 271 20.18 7.67 1.41
C LEU A 271 21.16 6.93 2.34
N THR A 272 22.39 7.42 2.46
CA THR A 272 23.41 6.79 3.32
C THR A 272 23.34 7.23 4.77
N ARG A 273 22.64 8.33 5.09
CA ARG A 273 22.53 8.89 6.44
C ARG A 273 21.92 7.90 7.44
N TYR A 274 21.09 6.98 6.97
CA TYR A 274 20.40 5.97 7.78
C TYR A 274 21.08 4.59 7.78
N LEU A 275 22.16 4.44 7.01
CA LEU A 275 22.94 3.22 7.01
C LEU A 275 23.82 3.15 8.26
N ALA A 276 23.96 1.94 8.79
CA ALA A 276 24.76 1.71 9.99
C ALA A 276 26.25 2.06 9.75
N ARG A 277 27.03 2.30 10.81
CA ARG A 277 28.45 2.65 10.70
C ARG A 277 29.34 1.56 11.29
#